data_AF-G8R039-F1
#
_entry.id   AF-G8R039-F1
#
_cell.length_a   1.000
_cell.length_b   1.000
_cell.length_c   1.000
_cell.angle_alpha   90.00
_cell.angle_beta   90.00
_cell.angle_gamma   90.00
#
_symmetry.space_group_name_H-M   'P 1'
#
loop_
_entity.id
_entity.type
_entity.pdbx_description
1 polymer ?
#
loop_
_entity_poly.entity_id
_entity_poly.type
_entity_poly.pdbx_seq_one_letter_code
_entity_poly.pdbx_strand_id
1 'polypeptide(L)'
;MNTLNLKWLRLELKNEEALSSRYSIIHTQFARYSYLIEEGYILGIFNASNYEKDIPHGVMYIQTDSPEFYQACISNYSNDFHVSELTPFFSLPTNYRLALGVSVTFKNQHSA
;
A
#
# COMPACT_ATOMS: atom_id res chain seq x y z
N MET A 1 -7.65 17.85 -17.65
CA MET A 1 -7.40 17.13 -16.39
C MET A 1 -6.74 15.81 -16.74
N ASN A 2 -5.48 15.60 -16.40
CA ASN A 2 -4.87 14.27 -16.52
C ASN A 2 -5.62 13.35 -15.56
N THR A 3 -6.36 12.38 -16.11
CA THR A 3 -7.02 11.35 -15.33
C THR A 3 -5.93 10.52 -14.69
N LEU A 4 -5.63 10.78 -13.42
CA LEU A 4 -4.72 9.96 -12.63
C LEU A 4 -5.21 8.51 -12.67
N ASN A 5 -4.42 7.61 -13.26
CA ASN A 5 -4.73 6.18 -13.34
C ASN A 5 -4.39 5.50 -12.02
N LEU A 6 -5.09 5.92 -10.97
CA LEU A 6 -4.82 5.48 -9.61
C LEU A 6 -5.29 4.03 -9.42
N LYS A 7 -4.41 3.23 -8.86
CA LYS A 7 -4.63 1.83 -8.53
C LYS A 7 -4.51 1.60 -7.04
N TRP A 8 -5.30 0.65 -6.56
CA TRP A 8 -5.33 0.22 -5.17
C TRP A 8 -5.21 -1.30 -5.09
N LEU A 9 -4.39 -1.76 -4.15
CA LEU A 9 -4.26 -3.17 -3.79
C LEU A 9 -4.52 -3.34 -2.28
N ARG A 10 -5.25 -4.39 -1.92
CA ARG A 10 -5.34 -4.92 -0.56
C ARG A 10 -4.45 -6.15 -0.48
N LEU A 11 -3.55 -6.17 0.50
CA LEU A 11 -2.69 -7.31 0.79
C LEU A 11 -3.07 -7.83 2.16
N GLU A 12 -3.49 -9.09 2.22
CA GLU A 12 -3.88 -9.79 3.45
C GLU A 12 -2.97 -10.99 3.66
N LEU A 13 -2.33 -11.11 4.83
CA LEU A 13 -1.47 -12.26 5.14
C LEU A 13 -2.25 -13.57 5.04
N LYS A 14 -1.64 -14.58 4.39
CA LYS A 14 -2.28 -15.90 4.23
C LYS A 14 -2.32 -16.75 5.51
N ASN A 15 -1.50 -16.43 6.54
CA ASN A 15 -1.37 -17.19 7.79
C ASN A 15 -1.12 -16.28 9.00
N GLU A 16 -1.43 -16.76 10.21
CA GLU A 16 -1.38 -15.98 11.47
C GLU A 16 0.03 -15.60 11.97
N GLU A 17 1.14 -16.11 11.40
CA GLU A 17 2.46 -16.00 12.05
C GLU A 17 3.51 -15.06 11.42
N ALA A 18 3.38 -14.53 10.21
CA ALA A 18 4.52 -13.85 9.58
C ALA A 18 4.52 -12.32 9.75
N LEU A 19 4.87 -11.82 10.94
CA LEU A 19 5.34 -10.43 11.10
C LEU A 19 6.48 -10.10 10.12
N SER A 20 7.34 -11.08 9.83
CA SER A 20 8.43 -11.01 8.86
C SER A 20 7.98 -10.63 7.44
N SER A 21 6.81 -11.09 6.99
CA SER A 21 6.30 -10.78 5.64
C SER A 21 5.87 -9.31 5.50
N ARG A 22 5.40 -8.68 6.58
CA ARG A 22 5.12 -7.22 6.60
C ARG A 22 6.40 -6.40 6.52
N TYR A 23 7.44 -6.79 7.26
CA TYR A 23 8.76 -6.18 7.15
C TYR A 23 9.34 -6.33 5.74
N SER A 24 9.13 -7.47 5.08
CA SER A 24 9.57 -7.66 3.70
C SER A 24 8.95 -6.64 2.74
N ILE A 25 7.65 -6.33 2.84
CA ILE A 25 7.06 -5.30 1.97
C ILE A 25 7.67 -3.90 2.21
N ILE A 26 7.91 -3.54 3.47
CA ILE A 26 8.45 -2.23 3.83
C ILE A 26 9.92 -2.09 3.38
N HIS A 27 10.71 -3.16 3.46
CA HIS A 27 12.15 -3.09 3.25
C HIS A 27 12.63 -3.57 1.87
N THR A 28 11.94 -4.51 1.22
CA THR A 28 12.49 -5.23 0.06
C THR A 28 12.48 -4.43 -1.24
N GLN A 29 11.85 -3.25 -1.30
CA GLN A 29 11.77 -2.43 -2.52
C GLN A 29 12.19 -0.96 -2.31
N PHE A 30 12.85 -0.61 -1.20
CA PHE A 30 13.17 0.78 -0.85
C PHE A 30 13.83 1.58 -1.98
N ALA A 31 14.82 1.01 -2.67
CA ALA A 31 15.50 1.67 -3.80
C ALA A 31 14.55 1.97 -4.98
N ARG A 32 13.62 1.06 -5.30
CA ARG A 32 12.62 1.28 -6.35
C ARG A 32 11.58 2.31 -5.93
N TYR A 33 11.17 2.30 -4.66
CA TYR A 33 10.27 3.32 -4.12
C TYR A 33 10.89 4.71 -4.21
N SER A 34 12.13 4.89 -3.76
CA SER A 34 12.83 6.18 -3.80
C SER A 34 12.90 6.74 -5.21
N TYR A 35 13.34 5.92 -6.18
CA TYR A 35 13.42 6.33 -7.58
C TYR A 35 12.06 6.78 -8.13
N LEU A 36 11.01 5.98 -7.94
CA LEU A 36 9.68 6.31 -8.47
C LEU A 36 9.07 7.55 -7.79
N ILE A 37 9.37 7.79 -6.51
CA ILE A 37 8.96 9.02 -5.82
C ILE A 37 9.67 10.25 -6.40
N GLU A 38 10.97 10.14 -6.69
CA GLU A 38 11.76 11.22 -7.34
C GLU A 38 11.21 11.56 -8.73
N GLU A 39 10.77 10.57 -9.48
CA GLU A 39 10.10 10.74 -10.79
C GLU A 39 8.66 11.27 -10.69
N GLY A 40 8.14 11.47 -9.46
CA GLY A 40 6.83 12.09 -9.22
C GLY A 40 5.64 11.14 -9.19
N TYR A 41 5.86 9.82 -9.18
CA TYR A 41 4.78 8.85 -9.05
C TYR A 41 4.15 8.86 -7.64
N ILE A 42 2.88 8.47 -7.58
CA ILE A 42 2.17 8.20 -6.33
C ILE A 42 2.50 6.78 -5.88
N LEU A 43 2.95 6.65 -4.64
CA LEU A 43 3.30 5.40 -4.00
C LEU A 43 3.00 5.51 -2.51
N GLY A 44 1.89 4.93 -2.05
CA GLY A 44 1.51 4.93 -0.64
C GLY A 44 1.30 3.52 -0.12
N ILE A 45 2.04 3.13 0.92
CA ILE A 45 1.76 1.91 1.69
C ILE A 45 1.09 2.32 3.00
N PHE A 46 -0.05 1.71 3.29
CA PHE A 46 -0.83 2.01 4.49
C PHE A 46 -0.97 0.79 5.37
N ASN A 47 -0.72 0.99 6.67
CA ASN A 47 -0.89 -0.04 7.70
C ASN A 47 -1.92 0.41 8.74
N ALA A 48 -2.42 -0.54 9.51
CA ALA A 48 -3.26 -0.26 10.65
C ALA A 48 -2.49 0.55 11.71
N SER A 49 -3.11 1.62 12.21
CA SER A 49 -2.54 2.58 13.17
C SER A 49 -2.50 2.04 14.59
N ASN A 50 -3.43 1.14 14.93
CA ASN A 50 -3.59 0.56 16.25
C ASN A 50 -3.68 -0.97 16.16
N TYR A 51 -3.28 -1.65 17.23
CA TYR A 51 -3.66 -3.04 17.51
C TYR A 51 -5.09 -3.07 18.11
N GLU A 52 -6.06 -2.39 17.49
CA GLU A 52 -7.45 -2.57 17.91
C GLU A 52 -7.89 -3.99 17.57
N LYS A 53 -8.56 -4.66 18.52
CA LYS A 53 -8.98 -6.06 18.41
C LYS A 53 -9.84 -6.36 17.18
N ASP A 54 -10.44 -5.32 16.58
CA ASP A 54 -11.34 -5.42 15.43
C ASP A 54 -10.66 -5.17 14.08
N ILE A 55 -9.35 -4.89 14.09
CA ILE A 55 -8.59 -4.68 12.85
C ILE A 55 -8.03 -6.02 12.39
N PRO A 56 -8.30 -6.44 11.13
CA PRO A 56 -7.69 -7.65 10.60
C PRO A 56 -6.17 -7.56 10.68
N HIS A 57 -5.57 -8.38 11.56
CA HIS A 57 -4.12 -8.47 11.67
C HIS A 57 -3.56 -8.90 10.31
N GLY A 58 -2.54 -8.18 9.83
CA GLY A 58 -1.88 -8.55 8.58
C GLY A 58 -2.50 -8.02 7.30
N VAL A 59 -3.42 -7.04 7.38
CA VAL A 59 -3.89 -6.31 6.21
C VAL A 59 -3.09 -5.03 6.00
N MET A 60 -2.71 -4.78 4.75
CA MET A 60 -2.08 -3.54 4.27
C MET A 60 -2.74 -3.10 2.96
N TYR A 61 -2.65 -1.80 2.68
CA TYR A 61 -3.12 -1.25 1.42
C TYR A 61 -1.97 -0.58 0.68
N ILE A 62 -1.97 -0.70 -0.64
CA ILE A 62 -1.04 -0.03 -1.52
C ILE A 62 -1.83 0.86 -2.48
N GLN A 63 -1.45 2.13 -2.58
CA GLN A 63 -1.91 3.07 -3.60
C GLN A 63 -0.77 3.38 -4.56
N THR A 64 -1.01 3.28 -5.87
CA THR A 64 -0.03 3.71 -6.86
C THR A 64 -0.66 4.11 -8.19
N ASP A 65 -0.01 5.01 -8.94
CA ASP A 65 -0.31 5.28 -10.35
C ASP A 65 0.76 4.73 -11.31
N SER A 66 1.79 4.03 -10.79
CA SER A 66 2.83 3.37 -11.56
C SER A 66 2.40 1.94 -11.96
N PRO A 67 2.21 1.65 -13.25
CA PRO A 67 1.82 0.31 -13.70
C PRO A 67 2.86 -0.76 -13.39
N GLU A 68 4.15 -0.43 -13.50
CA GLU A 68 5.26 -1.36 -13.26
C GLU A 68 5.34 -1.76 -11.79
N PHE A 69 5.18 -0.77 -10.90
CA PHE A 69 5.18 -1.02 -9.46
C PHE A 69 3.96 -1.82 -9.02
N TYR A 70 2.79 -1.53 -9.60
CA TYR A 70 1.57 -2.29 -9.40
C TYR A 70 1.75 -3.78 -9.74
N GLN A 71 2.30 -4.09 -10.93
CA GLN A 71 2.56 -5.46 -11.34
C GLN A 71 3.60 -6.16 -10.45
N ALA A 72 4.66 -5.43 -10.05
CA ALA A 72 5.68 -5.96 -9.15
C ALA A 72 5.12 -6.32 -7.77
N CYS A 73 4.12 -5.57 -7.26
CA CYS A 73 3.46 -5.91 -6.00
C CYS A 73 2.70 -7.23 -6.11
N ILE A 74 1.96 -7.44 -7.20
CA ILE A 74 1.20 -8.68 -7.42
C ILE A 74 2.15 -9.87 -7.52
N SER A 75 3.21 -9.77 -8.34
CA SER A 75 4.12 -10.88 -8.55
C SER A 75 4.92 -11.24 -7.30
N ASN A 76 5.50 -10.26 -6.62
CA ASN A 76 6.42 -10.52 -5.50
C ASN A 76 5.70 -10.89 -4.20
N TYR A 77 4.48 -10.39 -3.97
CA TYR A 77 3.80 -10.56 -2.69
C TYR A 77 2.70 -11.62 -2.72
N SER A 78 2.32 -12.12 -3.89
CA SER A 78 1.30 -13.17 -4.02
C SER A 78 1.66 -14.49 -3.34
N ASN A 79 2.93 -14.75 -3.01
CA ASN A 79 3.33 -15.93 -2.25
C ASN A 79 2.86 -15.83 -0.79
N ASP A 80 3.14 -14.71 -0.13
CA ASP A 80 2.90 -14.49 1.30
C ASP A 80 1.53 -13.86 1.61
N PHE A 81 0.92 -13.19 0.63
CA PHE A 81 -0.31 -12.43 0.78
C PHE A 81 -1.40 -12.88 -0.21
N HIS A 82 -2.65 -12.84 0.23
CA HIS A 82 -3.81 -12.68 -0.63
C HIS A 82 -3.83 -11.24 -1.14
N VAL A 83 -3.50 -11.07 -2.42
CA VAL A 83 -3.48 -9.77 -3.10
C VAL A 83 -4.79 -9.58 -3.85
N SER A 84 -5.53 -8.53 -3.53
CA SER A 84 -6.80 -8.19 -4.18
C SER A 84 -6.76 -6.78 -4.76
N GLU A 85 -7.11 -6.63 -6.04
CA GLU A 85 -7.32 -5.30 -6.64
C GLU A 85 -8.59 -4.66 -6.07
N LEU A 86 -8.50 -3.35 -5.80
CA LEU A 86 -9.63 -2.54 -5.35
C LEU A 86 -10.02 -1.51 -6.42
N THR A 87 -11.18 -0.89 -6.23
CA THR A 87 -11.65 0.14 -7.15
C THR A 87 -10.74 1.38 -7.09
N PRO A 88 -10.58 2.12 -8.20
CA PRO A 88 -9.79 3.37 -8.21
C PRO A 88 -10.28 4.43 -7.21
N PHE A 89 -11.57 4.42 -6.88
CA PHE A 89 -12.22 5.36 -5.95
C PHE A 89 -12.28 4.84 -4.50
N PHE A 90 -11.52 3.80 -4.17
CA PHE A 90 -11.47 3.25 -2.82
C PHE A 90 -11.03 4.30 -1.79
N SER A 91 -11.72 4.30 -0.65
CA SER A 91 -11.38 5.12 0.52
C SER A 91 -10.81 4.23 1.61
N LEU A 92 -9.67 4.65 2.17
CA LEU A 92 -9.05 3.94 3.28
C LEU A 92 -9.96 3.90 4.51
N PRO A 93 -10.01 2.77 5.24
CA PRO A 93 -10.61 2.74 6.56
C PRO A 93 -9.90 3.71 7.52
N THR A 94 -10.65 4.30 8.46
CA THR A 94 -10.20 5.40 9.35
C THR A 94 -8.99 5.06 10.23
N ASN A 95 -8.77 3.79 10.50
CA ASN A 95 -7.70 3.26 11.32
C ASN A 95 -6.40 2.99 10.54
N TYR A 96 -6.30 3.31 9.25
CA TYR A 96 -5.08 3.11 8.46
C TYR A 96 -4.31 4.42 8.27
N ARG A 97 -2.98 4.36 8.42
CA ARG A 97 -2.06 5.49 8.24
C ARG A 97 -1.01 5.18 7.21
N LEU A 98 -0.47 6.23 6.60
CA LEU A 98 0.65 6.11 5.67
C LEU A 98 1.88 5.62 6.45
N ALA A 99 2.35 4.43 6.11
CA ALA A 99 3.56 3.85 6.66
C ALA A 99 4.80 4.25 5.85
N LEU A 100 4.66 4.32 4.52
CA LEU A 100 5.76 4.63 3.61
C LEU A 100 5.26 5.30 2.33
N GLY A 101 6.06 6.26 1.83
CA GLY A 101 5.94 6.85 0.50
C GLY A 101 5.19 8.18 0.44
N VAL A 102 4.62 8.50 -0.72
CA VAL A 102 3.85 9.71 -1.00
C VAL A 102 2.51 9.30 -1.59
N SER A 103 1.41 9.72 -0.95
CA SER A 103 0.07 9.35 -1.38
C SER A 103 -0.85 10.57 -1.54
N VAL A 104 -1.84 10.46 -2.43
CA VAL A 104 -2.87 11.50 -2.57
C VAL A 104 -3.72 11.56 -1.30
N THR A 105 -4.02 10.40 -0.72
CA THR A 105 -4.83 10.31 0.50
C THR A 105 -4.15 10.99 1.69
N PHE A 106 -2.83 10.81 1.85
CA PHE A 106 -2.06 11.51 2.90
C PHE A 106 -2.00 13.02 2.66
N LYS A 107 -1.73 13.46 1.42
CA LYS A 107 -1.75 14.88 1.08
C LYS A 107 -3.10 15.51 1.44
N ASN A 108 -4.21 14.87 1.12
CA ASN A 108 -5.55 15.40 1.42
C ASN A 108 -5.89 15.42 2.91
N GLN A 109 -5.39 14.46 3.70
CA GLN A 109 -5.63 14.41 5.15
C GLN A 109 -4.83 15.46 5.94
N HIS A 110 -3.73 15.97 5.38
CA HIS A 110 -2.85 16.95 6.02
C HIS A 110 -2.84 18.34 5.35
N SER A 111 -3.69 18.56 4.35
CA SER A 111 -3.86 19.85 3.66
C SER A 111 -5.16 20.58 4.04
N ALA A 112 -5.77 20.24 5.18
CA ALA A 112 -6.98 20.85 5.71
C ALA A 112 -6.70 21.59 7.02
#